data_AF-A0A7C5WZQ0-F1
#
_entry.id   AF-A0A7C5WZQ0-F1
#
_cell.length_a   1.000
_cell.length_b   1.000
_cell.length_c   1.000
_cell.angle_alpha   90.00
_cell.angle_beta   90.00
_cell.angle_gamma   90.00
#
_symmetry.space_group_name_H-M   'P 1'
#
loop_
_entity.id
_entity.type
_entity.pdbx_description
1 polymer ?
#
loop_
_entity_poly.entity_id
_entity_poly.type
_entity_poly.pdbx_seq_one_letter_code
_entity_poly.pdbx_strand_id
1 'polypeptide(L)' 'MEKRTLLKVLPIVFVLAGISTVIPAPASKPCLLGYYAHCSFTPISTLICFIIAGVLWWKSK' A
#
# COMPACT_ATOMS: atom_id res chain seq x y z
N MET A 1 25.50 -2.98 -0.22
CA MET A 1 24.02 -3.00 -0.15
C MET A 1 23.53 -1.60 -0.48
N GLU A 2 23.26 -1.35 -1.76
CA GLU A 2 23.28 -0.02 -2.37
C GLU A 2 21.95 0.73 -2.17
N LYS A 3 21.98 1.93 -1.58
CA LYS A 3 20.78 2.75 -1.29
C LYS A 3 19.86 2.94 -2.51
N ARG A 4 20.44 2.92 -3.73
CA ARG A 4 19.72 2.98 -5.01
C ARG A 4 18.80 1.79 -5.28
N THR A 5 19.19 0.58 -4.89
CA THR A 5 18.36 -0.62 -5.10
C THR A 5 17.14 -0.59 -4.20
N LEU A 6 17.31 -0.17 -2.94
CA LEU A 6 16.20 -0.02 -1.98
C LEU A 6 15.15 1.01 -2.46
N LEU A 7 15.59 2.15 -3.00
CA LEU A 7 14.68 3.18 -3.52
C LEU A 7 13.83 2.73 -4.71
N LYS A 8 14.27 1.71 -5.46
CA LYS A 8 13.53 1.12 -6.58
C LYS A 8 12.62 -0.03 -6.19
N VAL A 9 13.05 -0.88 -5.24
CA VAL A 9 12.29 -2.08 -4.83
C VAL A 9 11.18 -1.73 -3.84
N LEU A 10 11.45 -0.82 -2.89
CA LEU A 10 10.51 -0.43 -1.86
C LEU A 10 9.17 0.13 -2.40
N PRO A 11 9.14 1.03 -3.41
CA PRO A 11 7.86 1.50 -3.96
C PRO A 11 7.04 0.37 -4.61
N ILE A 12 7.68 -0.62 -5.24
CA ILE A 12 6.98 -1.78 -5.83
C ILE A 12 6.28 -2.59 -4.73
N VAL A 13 6.98 -2.83 -3.62
CA VAL A 13 6.40 -3.54 -2.46
C VAL A 13 5.22 -2.76 -1.87
N PHE A 14 5.34 -1.44 -1.73
CA PHE A 14 4.26 -0.59 -1.22
C PHE A 14 3.03 -0.56 -2.14
N VAL A 15 3.23 -0.60 -3.47
CA VAL A 15 2.12 -0.69 -4.43
C VAL A 15 1.41 -2.04 -4.32
N LEU A 16 2.17 -3.15 -4.25
CA LEU A 16 1.59 -4.48 -4.08
C LEU A 16 0.84 -4.62 -2.75
N ALA A 17 1.40 -4.07 -1.67
CA ALA A 17 0.74 -4.00 -0.37
C ALA A 17 -0.53 -3.14 -0.43
N GLY A 18 -0.48 -1.99 -1.11
CA GLY A 18 -1.64 -1.14 -1.36
C GLY A 18 -2.76 -1.87 -2.08
N ILE A 19 -2.46 -2.62 -3.14
CA ILE A 19 -3.45 -3.43 -3.87
C ILE A 19 -4.04 -4.52 -2.96
N SER A 20 -3.20 -5.24 -2.21
CA SER A 20 -3.67 -6.30 -1.30
C SER A 20 -4.61 -5.79 -0.21
N THR A 21 -4.49 -4.51 0.20
CA THR A 21 -5.39 -3.93 1.19
C THR A 21 -6.82 -3.81 0.68
N VAL A 22 -7.00 -3.62 -0.63
CA VAL A 22 -8.31 -3.45 -1.29
C VAL A 22 -8.97 -4.80 -1.61
N ILE A 23 -8.20 -5.88 -1.63
CA ILE A 23 -8.73 -7.21 -1.92
C ILE A 23 -9.63 -7.66 -0.75
N PRO A 24 -10.85 -8.13 -1.04
CA PRO A 24 -11.75 -8.58 0.00
C PRO A 24 -11.18 -9.84 0.67
N ALA A 25 -11.15 -9.81 2.00
CA ALA A 25 -10.63 -10.88 2.82
C ALA A 25 -11.63 -11.17 3.94
N PRO A 26 -11.71 -12.41 4.45
CA PRO A 26 -12.59 -12.75 5.55
C PRO A 26 -12.16 -11.98 6.80
N ALA A 27 -12.88 -10.90 7.09
CA ALA A 27 -12.63 -10.04 8.24
C ALA A 27 -13.84 -10.03 9.17
N SER A 28 -13.61 -9.78 10.45
CA SER A 28 -14.68 -9.78 11.45
C SER A 28 -15.55 -8.51 11.38
N LYS A 29 -15.07 -7.44 10.72
CA LYS A 29 -15.77 -6.15 10.59
C LYS A 29 -15.64 -5.57 9.18
N PRO A 30 -16.67 -4.87 8.67
CA PRO A 30 -16.56 -4.13 7.42
C PRO A 30 -15.57 -2.97 7.56
N CYS A 31 -14.92 -2.63 6.45
CA CYS A 31 -14.00 -1.51 6.35
C CYS A 31 -14.75 -0.19 6.16
N LEU A 32 -14.02 0.94 6.17
CA LEU A 32 -14.58 2.27 5.92
C LEU A 32 -15.38 2.37 4.60
N LEU A 33 -15.05 1.54 3.62
CA LEU A 33 -15.75 1.48 2.32
C LEU A 33 -17.00 0.58 2.32
N GLY A 34 -17.33 -0.08 3.44
CA GLY A 34 -18.53 -0.91 3.59
C GLY A 34 -18.40 -2.38 3.16
N TYR A 35 -17.22 -2.84 2.73
CA TYR A 35 -16.95 -4.26 2.43
C TYR A 35 -15.90 -4.85 3.39
N TYR A 36 -15.77 -6.17 3.43
CA TYR A 36 -14.77 -6.87 4.24
C TYR A 36 -13.44 -6.93 3.50
N ALA A 37 -12.44 -6.22 3.99
CA ALA A 37 -11.10 -6.17 3.45
C ALA A 37 -10.08 -6.54 4.53
N HIS A 38 -8.86 -6.79 4.09
CA HIS A 38 -7.77 -7.17 4.99
C HIS A 38 -7.41 -6.06 6.00
N CYS A 39 -7.78 -4.81 5.71
CA CYS A 39 -7.59 -3.68 6.61
C CYS A 39 -8.89 -2.89 6.73
N SER A 40 -9.42 -2.76 7.96
CA SER A 40 -10.63 -1.96 8.22
C SER A 40 -10.48 -0.47 7.88
N PHE A 41 -9.23 0.00 7.75
CA PHE A 41 -8.88 1.38 7.39
C PHE A 41 -8.75 1.60 5.87
N THR A 42 -9.10 0.62 5.04
CA THR A 42 -9.24 0.86 3.60
C THR A 42 -10.38 1.85 3.34
N PRO A 43 -10.17 2.87 2.48
CA PRO A 43 -9.08 3.02 1.50
C PRO A 43 -7.93 3.94 1.95
N ILE A 44 -7.96 4.48 3.17
CA ILE A 44 -6.98 5.47 3.65
C ILE A 44 -5.58 4.86 3.70
N SER A 45 -5.45 3.62 4.18
CA SER A 45 -4.18 2.89 4.19
C SER A 45 -3.58 2.69 2.79
N THR A 46 -4.44 2.46 1.79
CA THR A 46 -4.06 2.31 0.38
C THR A 46 -3.46 3.61 -0.14
N LEU A 47 -4.14 4.74 0.08
CA LEU A 47 -3.66 6.09 -0.28
C LEU A 47 -2.29 6.39 0.33
N ILE A 48 -2.10 6.10 1.63
CA ILE A 48 -0.82 6.31 2.31
C ILE A 48 0.29 5.47 1.65
N CYS A 49 0.02 4.19 1.34
CA CYS A 49 0.99 3.33 0.66
C CYS A 49 1.39 3.86 -0.72
N PHE A 50 0.42 4.34 -1.52
CA PHE A 50 0.69 4.93 -2.83
C PHE A 50 1.45 6.26 -2.74
N ILE A 51 1.13 7.12 -1.77
CA ILE A 51 1.86 8.37 -1.54
C ILE A 51 3.32 8.09 -1.18
N ILE A 52 3.56 7.18 -0.24
CA ILE A 52 4.93 6.79 0.15
C ILE A 52 5.68 6.20 -1.05
N ALA A 53 5.05 5.30 -1.81
CA ALA A 53 5.63 4.74 -3.03
C ALA A 53 5.99 5.83 -4.06
N GLY A 54 5.09 6.79 -4.29
CA GLY A 54 5.32 7.91 -5.20
C GLY A 54 6.49 8.81 -4.75
N VAL A 55 6.58 9.13 -3.46
CA VAL A 55 7.68 9.92 -2.90
C VAL A 55 9.01 9.18 -3.01
N LEU A 56 9.04 7.88 -2.73
CA LEU A 56 10.23 7.04 -2.88
C LEU A 56 10.67 6.95 -4.34
N TRP A 57 9.72 6.79 -5.26
CA TRP A 57 9.98 6.78 -6.70
C TRP A 57 10.54 8.12 -7.18
N TRP A 58 9.96 9.24 -6.73
CA TRP A 58 10.43 10.59 -7.06
C TRP A 58 11.87 10.83 -6.59
N LYS A 59 12.22 10.34 -5.39
CA LYS A 59 13.59 10.41 -4.85
C LYS A 59 14.56 9.43 -5.52
N SER A 60 14.05 8.42 -6.24
CA SER A 60 14.86 7.47 -7.00
C SER A 60 15.23 7.96 -8.40
N LYS A 61 14.56 9.01 -8.89
CA LYS A 61 14.83 9.66 -10.19
C LYS A 61 16.04 10.58 -10.07
#